data_AF-E3I5M0-F1
#
_entry.id   AF-E3I5M0-F1
#
_cell.length_a   1.000
_cell.length_b   1.000
_cell.length_c   1.000
_cell.angle_alpha   90.00
_cell.angle_beta   90.00
_cell.angle_gamma   90.00
#
_symmetry.space_group_name_H-M   'P 1'
#
loop_
_entity.id
_entity.type
_entity.pdbx_description
1 polymer ?
#
loop_
_entity_poly.entity_id
_entity_poly.type
_entity_poly.pdbx_seq_one_letter_code
_entity_poly.pdbx_strand_id
1 'polypeptide(L)'
;MEAYETLVTRVTPSILEEPAPDHEIERKIVAAALRAPDHKRLKPWRFISIRGDARAKLGEIFAAAYKNKAPNASPEVIARENKKPLRAPLILVVLAKIVEDANVPAIDQKFSAAAAAQNIILASEALGFGAVWKTGDAATDPLIREALGVKTNEEIVAYIYIGTVKARPNPPAPLEVSAFLTSWPA
;
A
#
# COMPACT_ATOMS: atom_id res chain seq x y z
N MET A 1 1.18 2.27 -22.21
CA MET A 1 2.54 2.62 -21.74
C MET A 1 3.35 1.35 -21.77
N GLU A 2 4.58 1.41 -22.27
CA GLU A 2 5.49 0.27 -22.26
C GLU A 2 5.89 -0.08 -20.82
N ALA A 3 6.04 -1.37 -20.50
CA ALA A 3 6.28 -1.81 -19.12
C ALA A 3 7.55 -1.20 -18.52
N TYR A 4 8.61 -1.10 -19.32
CA TYR A 4 9.86 -0.47 -18.90
C TYR A 4 9.69 1.03 -18.63
N GLU A 5 8.95 1.73 -19.50
CA GLU A 5 8.68 3.16 -19.34
C GLU A 5 7.94 3.44 -18.03
N THR A 6 6.92 2.63 -17.69
CA THR A 6 6.23 2.75 -16.40
C THR A 6 7.18 2.60 -15.21
N LEU A 7 8.12 1.65 -15.28
CA LEU A 7 9.06 1.39 -14.18
C LEU A 7 9.99 2.58 -13.92
N VAL A 8 10.47 3.24 -14.97
CA VAL A 8 11.47 4.31 -14.86
C VAL A 8 10.89 5.71 -14.76
N THR A 9 9.63 5.92 -15.17
CA THR A 9 8.99 7.25 -15.17
C THR A 9 7.93 7.44 -14.10
N ARG A 10 7.38 6.36 -13.51
CA ARG A 10 6.33 6.47 -12.50
C ARG A 10 6.81 7.28 -11.30
N VAL A 11 6.02 8.29 -10.96
CA VAL A 11 6.18 9.14 -9.77
C VAL A 11 4.99 8.94 -8.84
N THR A 12 5.23 9.11 -7.53
CA THR A 12 4.16 9.06 -6.55
C THR A 12 3.38 10.38 -6.61
N PRO A 13 2.08 10.38 -6.94
CA PRO A 13 1.31 11.62 -7.06
C PRO A 13 1.16 12.31 -5.71
N SER A 14 1.05 13.63 -5.73
CA SER A 14 0.84 14.43 -4.52
C SER A 14 -0.63 14.48 -4.09
N ILE A 15 -1.55 14.40 -5.06
CA ILE A 15 -3.00 14.48 -4.86
C ILE A 15 -3.71 13.42 -5.70
N LEU A 16 -4.57 12.65 -5.03
CA LEU A 16 -5.50 11.69 -5.63
C LEU A 16 -6.94 12.17 -5.38
N GLU A 17 -7.80 12.05 -6.38
CA GLU A 17 -9.21 12.41 -6.30
C GLU A 17 -10.12 11.37 -6.98
N GLU A 18 -11.43 11.61 -6.92
CA GLU A 18 -12.41 10.82 -7.67
C GLU A 18 -12.22 11.00 -9.20
N PRO A 19 -12.57 10.00 -10.02
CA PRO A 19 -13.09 8.69 -9.62
C PRO A 19 -12.00 7.73 -9.10
N ALA A 20 -12.37 6.82 -8.23
CA ALA A 20 -11.63 5.57 -7.99
C ALA A 20 -11.67 4.64 -9.23
N PRO A 21 -10.73 3.68 -9.32
CA PRO A 21 -10.92 2.50 -10.16
C PRO A 21 -12.25 1.82 -9.83
N ASP A 22 -13.02 1.50 -10.87
CA ASP A 22 -14.19 0.65 -10.70
C ASP A 22 -13.79 -0.77 -10.27
N HIS A 23 -14.80 -1.61 -9.99
CA HIS A 23 -14.55 -2.98 -9.53
C HIS A 23 -13.86 -3.88 -10.57
N GLU A 24 -14.02 -3.63 -11.87
CA GLU A 24 -13.33 -4.41 -12.89
C GLU A 24 -11.85 -4.05 -12.96
N ILE A 25 -11.54 -2.76 -12.94
CA ILE A 25 -10.17 -2.25 -12.92
C ILE A 25 -9.48 -2.67 -11.62
N GLU A 26 -10.15 -2.56 -10.48
CA GLU A 26 -9.63 -3.06 -9.20
C GLU A 26 -9.24 -4.54 -9.26
N ARG A 27 -10.09 -5.39 -9.86
CA ARG A 27 -9.76 -6.82 -10.04
C ARG A 27 -8.53 -7.01 -10.91
N LYS A 28 -8.34 -6.22 -11.96
CA LYS A 28 -7.12 -6.24 -12.80
C LYS A 28 -5.89 -5.83 -12.02
N ILE A 29 -6.00 -4.79 -11.19
CA ILE A 29 -4.92 -4.33 -10.29
C ILE A 29 -4.53 -5.45 -9.30
N VAL A 30 -5.52 -6.08 -8.65
CA VAL A 30 -5.26 -7.18 -7.72
C VAL A 30 -4.70 -8.41 -8.45
N ALA A 31 -5.16 -8.72 -9.67
CA ALA A 31 -4.61 -9.80 -10.47
C ALA A 31 -3.10 -9.62 -10.75
N ALA A 32 -2.65 -8.38 -10.97
CA ALA A 32 -1.22 -8.09 -11.09
C ALA A 32 -0.47 -8.29 -9.77
N ALA A 33 -1.09 -7.95 -8.62
CA ALA A 33 -0.53 -8.23 -7.29
C ALA A 33 -0.25 -9.73 -7.09
N LEU A 34 -1.15 -10.59 -7.56
CA LEU A 34 -1.04 -12.06 -7.47
C LEU A 34 0.09 -12.66 -8.34
N ARG A 35 0.80 -11.83 -9.13
CA ARG A 35 1.97 -12.23 -9.91
C ARG A 35 3.30 -11.93 -9.22
N ALA A 36 3.27 -11.45 -7.98
CA ALA A 36 4.47 -11.22 -7.19
C ALA A 36 5.33 -12.49 -7.05
N PRO A 37 6.67 -12.35 -6.96
CA PRO A 37 7.57 -13.47 -6.67
C PRO A 37 7.23 -14.08 -5.32
N ASP A 38 7.19 -15.40 -5.25
CA ASP A 38 6.68 -16.14 -4.10
C ASP A 38 7.38 -17.49 -3.97
N HIS A 39 8.26 -17.58 -2.97
CA HIS A 39 9.03 -18.79 -2.70
C HIS A 39 8.08 -19.91 -2.25
N LYS A 40 8.09 -21.03 -2.99
CA LYS A 40 7.17 -22.17 -2.83
C LYS A 40 5.70 -21.85 -3.13
N ARG A 41 5.39 -20.70 -3.73
CA ARG A 41 4.04 -20.35 -4.21
C ARG A 41 2.99 -20.37 -3.08
N LEU A 42 3.36 -19.87 -1.91
CA LEU A 42 2.55 -19.90 -0.68
C LEU A 42 1.34 -18.97 -0.74
N LYS A 43 1.39 -17.97 -1.62
CA LYS A 43 0.45 -16.85 -1.74
C LYS A 43 0.32 -16.13 -0.39
N PRO A 44 1.43 -15.64 0.19
CA PRO A 44 1.47 -15.16 1.58
C PRO A 44 0.90 -13.74 1.70
N TRP A 45 -0.20 -13.46 1.01
CA TRP A 45 -0.81 -12.14 0.96
C TRP A 45 -2.33 -12.20 1.12
N ARG A 46 -2.88 -11.15 1.74
CA ARG A 46 -4.32 -10.87 1.78
C ARG A 46 -4.54 -9.39 1.48
N PHE A 47 -5.62 -9.08 0.77
CA PHE A 47 -5.97 -7.71 0.40
C PHE A 47 -7.32 -7.33 1.00
N ILE A 48 -7.42 -6.09 1.50
CA ILE A 48 -8.70 -5.51 1.96
C ILE A 48 -8.97 -4.27 1.12
N SER A 49 -10.12 -4.24 0.46
CA SER A 49 -10.61 -3.08 -0.28
C SER A 49 -11.46 -2.19 0.62
N ILE A 50 -11.14 -0.89 0.65
CA ILE A 50 -11.84 0.11 1.44
C ILE A 50 -12.19 1.29 0.53
N ARG A 51 -13.49 1.54 0.37
CA ARG A 51 -14.07 2.54 -0.54
C ARG A 51 -15.34 3.14 0.04
N GLY A 52 -15.81 4.25 -0.53
CA GLY A 52 -17.02 4.93 -0.06
C GLY A 52 -16.94 5.30 1.43
N ASP A 53 -18.05 5.14 2.15
CA ASP A 53 -18.18 5.50 3.57
C ASP A 53 -17.30 4.67 4.50
N ALA A 54 -16.83 3.51 4.06
CA ALA A 54 -15.90 2.68 4.85
C ALA A 54 -14.57 3.42 5.13
N ARG A 55 -14.17 4.37 4.26
CA ARG A 55 -12.99 5.20 4.50
C ARG A 55 -13.18 6.15 5.68
N ALA A 56 -14.38 6.73 5.83
CA ALA A 56 -14.69 7.59 6.96
C ALA A 56 -14.66 6.82 8.28
N LYS A 57 -15.25 5.61 8.31
CA LYS A 57 -15.18 4.68 9.45
C LYS A 57 -13.73 4.33 9.80
N LEU A 58 -12.88 4.03 8.82
CA LEU A 58 -11.45 3.81 9.06
C LEU A 58 -10.77 5.05 9.65
N GLY A 59 -11.17 6.24 9.22
CA GLY A 59 -10.69 7.51 9.77
C GLY A 59 -11.00 7.67 11.25
N GLU A 60 -12.23 7.34 11.66
CA GLU A 60 -12.63 7.35 13.07
C GLU A 60 -11.76 6.41 13.91
N ILE A 61 -11.47 5.21 13.39
CA ILE A 61 -10.59 4.24 14.04
C ILE A 61 -9.15 4.78 14.14
N PHE A 62 -8.62 5.41 13.09
CA PHE A 62 -7.28 6.01 13.11
C PHE A 62 -7.19 7.13 14.16
N ALA A 63 -8.22 7.97 14.25
CA ALA A 63 -8.30 9.02 15.24
C ALA A 63 -8.38 8.46 16.68
N ALA A 64 -9.19 7.42 16.91
CA ALA A 64 -9.30 6.76 18.21
C ALA A 64 -7.98 6.09 18.63
N ALA A 65 -7.33 5.38 17.72
CA ALA A 65 -6.03 4.75 17.93
C ALA A 65 -4.96 5.79 18.32
N TYR A 66 -4.90 6.89 17.59
CA TYR A 66 -3.97 7.97 17.90
C TYR A 66 -4.26 8.61 19.26
N LYS A 67 -5.54 8.85 19.60
CA LYS A 67 -5.94 9.40 20.90
C LYS A 67 -5.55 8.48 22.05
N ASN A 68 -5.65 7.16 21.88
CA ASN A 68 -5.20 6.20 22.91
C ASN A 68 -3.69 6.28 23.13
N LYS A 69 -2.90 6.41 22.05
CA LYS A 69 -1.44 6.55 22.12
C LYS A 69 -1.01 7.92 22.67
N ALA A 70 -1.75 8.97 22.36
CA ALA A 70 -1.47 10.35 22.76
C ALA A 70 -2.73 11.04 23.32
N PRO A 71 -3.09 10.79 24.59
CA PRO A 71 -4.34 11.29 25.19
C PRO A 71 -4.47 12.82 25.19
N ASN A 72 -3.35 13.53 25.23
CA ASN A 72 -3.28 15.00 25.25
C ASN A 72 -3.13 15.63 23.85
N ALA A 73 -3.28 14.85 22.77
CA ALA A 73 -3.20 15.38 21.42
C ALA A 73 -4.29 16.42 21.16
N SER A 74 -3.93 17.49 20.44
CA SER A 74 -4.89 18.55 20.12
C SER A 74 -6.00 18.05 19.17
N PRO A 75 -7.19 18.68 19.19
CA PRO A 75 -8.27 18.34 18.27
C PRO A 75 -7.85 18.38 16.79
N GLU A 76 -6.95 19.29 16.41
CA GLU A 76 -6.44 19.42 15.04
C GLU A 76 -5.62 18.19 14.62
N VAL A 77 -4.81 17.64 15.54
CA VAL A 77 -4.03 16.43 15.28
C VAL A 77 -4.97 15.24 15.09
N ILE A 78 -5.96 15.08 15.98
CA ILE A 78 -6.97 14.02 15.88
C ILE A 78 -7.76 14.13 14.56
N ALA A 79 -8.18 15.33 14.18
CA ALA A 79 -8.86 15.58 12.91
C ALA A 79 -7.99 15.23 11.69
N ARG A 80 -6.66 15.46 11.77
CA ARG A 80 -5.73 15.07 10.71
C ARG A 80 -5.62 13.56 10.57
N GLU A 81 -5.61 12.82 11.68
CA GLU A 81 -5.61 11.36 11.68
C GLU A 81 -6.89 10.82 11.05
N ASN A 82 -8.05 11.38 11.41
CA ASN A 82 -9.35 11.03 10.82
C ASN A 82 -9.38 11.21 9.30
N LYS A 83 -8.73 12.26 8.79
CA LYS A 83 -8.68 12.54 7.35
C LYS A 83 -7.68 11.67 6.58
N LYS A 84 -6.82 10.86 7.23
CA LYS A 84 -5.80 10.06 6.53
C LYS A 84 -6.42 9.09 5.51
N PRO A 85 -7.43 8.27 5.84
CA PRO A 85 -8.07 7.39 4.86
C PRO A 85 -8.81 8.12 3.73
N LEU A 86 -9.18 9.39 3.93
CA LEU A 86 -9.91 10.19 2.95
C LEU A 86 -9.01 10.77 1.84
N ARG A 87 -7.70 10.54 1.89
CA ARG A 87 -6.72 11.04 0.91
C ARG A 87 -6.83 10.45 -0.49
N ALA A 88 -7.58 9.36 -0.65
CA ALA A 88 -7.88 8.76 -1.94
C ALA A 88 -9.25 8.09 -1.91
N PRO A 89 -9.90 7.92 -3.06
CA PRO A 89 -11.23 7.31 -3.15
C PRO A 89 -11.23 5.78 -2.93
N LEU A 90 -10.08 5.12 -3.14
CA LEU A 90 -9.86 3.70 -2.85
C LEU A 90 -8.61 3.49 -1.99
N ILE A 91 -8.67 2.55 -1.05
CA ILE A 91 -7.51 2.03 -0.33
C ILE A 91 -7.48 0.50 -0.49
N LEU A 92 -6.35 -0.04 -0.92
CA LEU A 92 -6.03 -1.46 -0.80
C LEU A 92 -5.05 -1.66 0.35
N VAL A 93 -5.51 -2.29 1.43
CA VAL A 93 -4.63 -2.74 2.52
C VAL A 93 -4.00 -4.05 2.10
N VAL A 94 -2.68 -4.09 2.05
CA VAL A 94 -1.88 -5.28 1.73
C VAL A 94 -1.36 -5.86 3.03
N LEU A 95 -1.71 -7.12 3.29
CA LEU A 95 -1.22 -7.87 4.43
C LEU A 95 -0.29 -8.98 3.95
N ALA A 96 0.80 -9.20 4.68
CA ALA A 96 1.52 -10.47 4.64
C ALA A 96 0.77 -11.46 5.54
N LYS A 97 0.47 -12.65 5.02
CA LYS A 97 -0.13 -13.76 5.76
C LYS A 97 0.91 -14.86 5.89
N ILE A 98 1.56 -14.92 7.05
CA ILE A 98 2.68 -15.81 7.32
C ILE A 98 2.18 -17.25 7.46
N VAL A 99 2.79 -18.14 6.69
CA VAL A 99 2.62 -19.59 6.75
C VAL A 99 3.82 -20.17 7.52
N GLU A 100 3.60 -20.55 8.78
CA GLU A 100 4.67 -20.93 9.72
C GLU A 100 5.40 -22.23 9.31
N ASP A 101 4.67 -23.25 8.85
CA ASP A 101 5.23 -24.57 8.50
C ASP A 101 5.67 -24.71 7.03
N ALA A 102 5.84 -23.59 6.33
CA ALA A 102 6.21 -23.61 4.91
C ALA A 102 7.69 -23.97 4.65
N ASN A 103 8.52 -23.99 5.70
CA ASN A 103 9.99 -24.00 5.58
C ASN A 103 10.46 -22.87 4.62
N VAL A 104 9.87 -21.68 4.81
CA VAL A 104 10.21 -20.43 4.13
C VAL A 104 10.22 -19.34 5.21
N PRO A 105 11.32 -18.60 5.38
CA PRO A 105 11.41 -17.55 6.39
C PRO A 105 10.27 -16.54 6.28
N ALA A 106 9.75 -16.07 7.42
CA ALA A 106 8.70 -15.06 7.44
C ALA A 106 9.10 -13.77 6.69
N ILE A 107 10.39 -13.43 6.68
CA ILE A 107 10.90 -12.27 5.94
C ILE A 107 10.69 -12.40 4.42
N ASP A 108 10.93 -13.57 3.84
CA ASP A 108 10.71 -13.84 2.40
C ASP A 108 9.22 -13.67 2.06
N GLN A 109 8.34 -14.16 2.93
CA GLN A 109 6.89 -14.05 2.79
C GLN A 109 6.43 -12.57 2.85
N LYS A 110 7.06 -11.77 3.73
CA LYS A 110 6.81 -10.32 3.79
C LYS A 110 7.31 -9.58 2.56
N PHE A 111 8.49 -9.93 2.04
CA PHE A 111 8.99 -9.35 0.80
C PHE A 111 8.13 -9.73 -0.40
N SER A 112 7.59 -10.94 -0.41
CA SER A 112 6.61 -11.39 -1.40
C SER A 112 5.34 -10.53 -1.38
N ALA A 113 4.77 -10.27 -0.20
CA ALA A 113 3.63 -9.35 -0.06
C ALA A 113 3.98 -7.89 -0.39
N ALA A 114 5.20 -7.44 -0.09
CA ALA A 114 5.68 -6.11 -0.46
C ALA A 114 5.83 -5.96 -2.00
N ALA A 115 6.31 -7.00 -2.68
CA ALA A 115 6.36 -7.03 -4.13
C ALA A 115 4.94 -7.01 -4.73
N ALA A 116 3.96 -7.69 -4.10
CA ALA A 116 2.56 -7.60 -4.49
C ALA A 116 2.01 -6.17 -4.36
N ALA A 117 2.36 -5.46 -3.28
CA ALA A 117 2.02 -4.04 -3.11
C ALA A 117 2.66 -3.15 -4.19
N GLN A 118 3.90 -3.42 -4.60
CA GLN A 118 4.53 -2.70 -5.72
C GLN A 118 3.83 -3.00 -7.05
N ASN A 119 3.43 -4.25 -7.31
CA ASN A 119 2.67 -4.60 -8.50
C ASN A 119 1.31 -3.86 -8.55
N ILE A 120 0.64 -3.66 -7.41
CA ILE A 120 -0.59 -2.85 -7.32
C ILE A 120 -0.31 -1.42 -7.82
N ILE A 121 0.80 -0.81 -7.39
CA ILE A 121 1.17 0.56 -7.80
C ILE A 121 1.42 0.63 -9.31
N LEU A 122 2.20 -0.30 -9.85
CA LEU A 122 2.52 -0.34 -11.28
C LEU A 122 1.29 -0.61 -12.14
N ALA A 123 0.43 -1.54 -11.73
CA ALA A 123 -0.81 -1.83 -12.42
C ALA A 123 -1.78 -0.65 -12.38
N SER A 124 -1.85 0.07 -11.25
CA SER A 124 -2.65 1.30 -11.14
C SER A 124 -2.20 2.34 -12.18
N GLU A 125 -0.89 2.59 -12.26
CA GLU A 125 -0.31 3.53 -13.24
C GLU A 125 -0.60 3.10 -14.68
N ALA A 126 -0.37 1.82 -15.01
CA ALA A 126 -0.63 1.27 -16.34
C ALA A 126 -2.11 1.33 -16.75
N LEU A 127 -3.02 1.33 -15.78
CA LEU A 127 -4.48 1.44 -15.99
C LEU A 127 -4.99 2.89 -15.88
N GLY A 128 -4.08 3.88 -15.79
CA GLY A 128 -4.43 5.31 -15.83
C GLY A 128 -4.70 5.96 -14.47
N PHE A 129 -4.42 5.26 -13.36
CA PHE A 129 -4.62 5.76 -12.00
C PHE A 129 -3.30 6.05 -11.29
N GLY A 130 -3.35 6.85 -10.24
CA GLY A 130 -2.22 7.05 -9.35
C GLY A 130 -2.34 6.18 -8.11
N ALA A 131 -1.20 5.79 -7.55
CA ALA A 131 -1.14 5.06 -6.30
C ALA A 131 -0.06 5.61 -5.36
N VAL A 132 -0.36 5.60 -4.06
CA VAL A 132 0.55 6.06 -3.00
C VAL A 132 0.67 4.98 -1.93
N TRP A 133 1.88 4.50 -1.69
CA TRP A 133 2.19 3.61 -0.57
C TRP A 133 2.31 4.40 0.74
N LYS A 134 1.57 3.99 1.77
CA LYS A 134 1.77 4.42 3.16
C LYS A 134 1.76 3.21 4.10
N THR A 135 2.43 3.33 5.24
CA THR A 135 2.36 2.38 6.36
C THR A 135 2.15 3.16 7.64
N GLY A 136 3.25 3.65 8.23
CA GLY A 136 3.27 4.38 9.50
C GLY A 136 2.75 3.55 10.68
N ASP A 137 2.65 4.19 11.84
CA ASP A 137 2.21 3.58 13.11
C ASP A 137 0.85 2.85 12.99
N ALA A 138 0.00 3.28 12.06
CA ALA A 138 -1.29 2.65 11.78
C ALA A 138 -1.18 1.19 11.30
N ALA A 139 -0.03 0.74 10.80
CA ALA A 139 0.15 -0.64 10.35
C ALA A 139 0.31 -1.63 11.52
N THR A 140 0.76 -1.16 12.68
CA THR A 140 1.05 -2.00 13.85
C THR A 140 0.12 -1.74 15.03
N ASP A 141 -0.68 -0.67 14.99
CA ASP A 141 -1.62 -0.33 16.05
C ASP A 141 -2.67 -1.46 16.31
N PRO A 142 -2.84 -1.93 17.56
CA PRO A 142 -3.74 -3.03 17.88
C PRO A 142 -5.21 -2.74 17.54
N LEU A 143 -5.71 -1.53 17.78
CA LEU A 143 -7.11 -1.16 17.54
C LEU A 143 -7.41 -1.19 16.04
N ILE A 144 -6.48 -0.66 15.24
CA ILE A 144 -6.61 -0.68 13.77
C ILE A 144 -6.54 -2.12 13.24
N ARG A 145 -5.60 -2.92 13.74
CA ARG A 145 -5.47 -4.33 13.35
C ARG A 145 -6.73 -5.13 13.65
N GLU A 146 -7.31 -4.95 14.84
CA GLU A 146 -8.56 -5.58 15.23
C GLU A 146 -9.71 -5.16 14.30
N ALA A 147 -9.87 -3.86 14.07
CA ALA A 147 -10.96 -3.34 13.22
C ALA A 147 -10.86 -3.81 11.76
N LEU A 148 -9.65 -4.06 11.24
CA LEU A 148 -9.41 -4.62 9.91
C LEU A 148 -9.43 -6.16 9.88
N GLY A 149 -9.71 -6.80 11.02
CA GLY A 149 -9.76 -8.27 11.15
C GLY A 149 -8.42 -8.94 10.89
N VAL A 150 -7.30 -8.25 11.15
CA VAL A 150 -5.94 -8.77 10.99
C VAL A 150 -5.70 -9.89 11.97
N LYS A 151 -5.26 -11.05 11.46
CA LYS A 151 -4.99 -12.24 12.27
C LYS A 151 -3.61 -12.18 12.93
N THR A 152 -3.36 -13.07 13.88
CA THR A 152 -2.10 -13.15 14.63
C THR A 152 -0.90 -13.45 13.73
N ASN A 153 -1.10 -14.27 12.69
CA ASN A 153 -0.10 -14.59 11.68
C ASN A 153 -0.09 -13.59 10.51
N GLU A 154 -0.71 -12.42 10.66
CA GLU A 154 -0.79 -11.41 9.60
C GLU A 154 -0.12 -10.10 10.02
N GLU A 155 0.55 -9.46 9.06
CA GLU A 155 1.18 -8.15 9.22
C GLU A 155 0.70 -7.20 8.12
N ILE A 156 0.28 -5.98 8.45
CA ILE A 156 -0.03 -4.98 7.43
C ILE A 156 1.29 -4.49 6.83
N VAL A 157 1.48 -4.74 5.54
CA VAL A 157 2.66 -4.34 4.77
C VAL A 157 2.47 -2.97 4.14
N ALA A 158 1.25 -2.64 3.71
CA ALA A 158 0.97 -1.38 3.05
C ALA A 158 -0.50 -0.98 3.12
N TYR A 159 -0.75 0.32 3.17
CA TYR A 159 -1.97 0.98 2.74
C TYR A 159 -1.69 1.62 1.39
N ILE A 160 -2.24 1.07 0.32
CA ILE A 160 -2.09 1.62 -1.03
C ILE A 160 -3.31 2.47 -1.34
N TYR A 161 -3.13 3.80 -1.34
CA TYR A 161 -4.14 4.77 -1.69
C TYR A 161 -4.20 4.91 -3.21
N ILE A 162 -5.37 4.77 -3.83
CA ILE A 162 -5.54 4.75 -5.29
C ILE A 162 -6.66 5.70 -5.71
N GLY A 163 -6.43 6.46 -6.78
CA GLY A 163 -7.42 7.38 -7.34
C GLY A 163 -6.96 8.04 -8.64
N THR A 164 -7.78 8.95 -9.15
CA THR A 164 -7.44 9.75 -10.32
C THR A 164 -6.39 10.79 -9.95
N VAL A 165 -5.38 10.97 -10.79
CA VAL A 165 -4.26 11.88 -10.50
C VAL A 165 -4.62 13.31 -10.87
N LYS A 166 -4.74 14.18 -9.87
CA LYS A 166 -4.93 15.62 -10.08
C LYS A 166 -3.63 16.33 -10.44
N ALA A 167 -2.55 15.95 -9.75
CA ALA A 167 -1.25 16.60 -9.88
C ALA A 167 -0.14 15.55 -9.73
N ARG A 168 0.73 15.49 -10.76
CA ARG A 168 1.98 14.74 -10.71
C ARG A 168 3.11 15.69 -10.35
N PRO A 169 3.97 15.35 -9.38
CA PRO A 169 5.21 16.08 -9.20
C PRO A 169 6.11 15.86 -10.42
N ASN A 170 7.06 16.76 -10.63
CA ASN A 170 8.14 16.50 -11.58
C ASN A 170 8.90 15.24 -11.15
N PRO A 171 9.34 14.41 -12.11
CA PRO A 171 10.20 13.28 -11.78
C PRO A 171 11.48 13.78 -11.09
N PRO A 172 12.01 12.99 -10.14
CA PRO A 172 13.32 13.29 -9.57
C PRO A 172 14.38 13.30 -10.67
N ALA A 173 15.50 13.98 -10.41
CA ALA A 173 16.64 13.94 -11.31
C ALA A 173 17.08 12.47 -11.52
N PRO A 174 17.44 12.07 -12.76
CA PRO A 174 17.99 10.76 -13.02
C PRO A 174 19.20 10.47 -12.12
N LEU A 175 19.31 9.23 -11.66
CA LEU A 175 20.46 8.75 -10.89
C LEU A 175 21.46 8.06 -11.81
N GLU A 176 22.75 8.25 -11.54
CA GLU A 176 23.82 7.50 -12.20
C GLU A 176 23.82 6.05 -11.71
N VAL A 177 23.50 5.11 -12.59
CA VAL A 177 23.37 3.68 -12.25
C VAL A 177 24.67 3.13 -11.64
N SER A 178 25.82 3.58 -12.12
CA SER A 178 27.15 3.18 -11.63
C SER A 178 27.38 3.53 -10.16
N ALA A 179 26.67 4.51 -9.60
CA ALA A 179 26.77 4.84 -8.16
C ALA A 179 26.11 3.78 -7.26
N PHE A 180 25.29 2.88 -7.82
CA PHE A 180 24.51 1.87 -7.09
C PHE A 180 24.78 0.43 -7.55
N LEU A 181 25.66 0.23 -8.54
CA LEU A 181 25.96 -1.08 -9.13
C LEU A 181 27.46 -1.36 -9.05
N THR A 182 27.85 -2.38 -8.30
CA THR A 182 29.24 -2.87 -8.24
C THR A 182 29.36 -4.20 -8.98
N SER A 183 30.51 -4.40 -9.63
CA SER A 183 30.88 -5.72 -10.18
C SER A 183 31.64 -6.50 -9.09
N TRP A 184 31.24 -7.74 -8.86
CA TRP A 184 32.01 -8.64 -8.02
C TRP A 184 33.34 -8.97 -8.73
N PRO A 185 34.50 -8.88 -8.06
CA PRO A 185 35.76 -9.24 -8.68
C PRO A 185 35.76 -10.73 -9.06
N ALA A 186 36.47 -11.04 -10.16
CA ALA A 186 36.72 -12.41 -10.59
C ALA A 186 37.59 -13.19 -9.59
#